data_AF-G0N088-F1
#
_entry.id   AF-G0N088-F1
#
_cell.length_a   1.000
_cell.length_b   1.000
_cell.length_c   1.000
_cell.angle_alpha   90.00
_cell.angle_beta   90.00
_cell.angle_gamma   90.00
#
_symmetry.space_group_name_H-M   'P 1'
#
loop_
_entity.id
_entity.type
_entity.pdbx_description
1 polymer ?
#
loop_
_entity_poly.entity_id
_entity_poly.type
_entity_poly.pdbx_seq_one_letter_code
_entity_poly.pdbx_strand_id
1 'polypeptide(L)'
;MKYFAHIYPRLAVTAPPPLTTKSINGEWTLISHKDTEEYLKQRNAGAFNDLIFLHANQLFKCENKKLSQIKIIGTQKVFERRSSKNVTSVESNTWLIRNKLRTEINYIIDGCQFKEIEERYVDHKNMLYILNRIYWKTGNKHDVAECTRVYKRELRCLQKSIMTEIVGSWRQVAKDGFEEFRQNVEMSAPEAWDPDTLLDFSHITIFYEIQMQHLDTDGSVLKFESAVISGEPKYAGTFFYDNSLVTVDQGMRIVRRLKDDKLFVTCRKNEHYFVAIYERC
;
A
#
# COMPACT_ATOMS: atom_id res chain seq x y z
N MET A 1 66.48 -7.29 -13.19
CA MET A 1 65.04 -7.61 -13.24
C MET A 1 64.26 -6.44 -12.64
N LYS A 2 63.43 -5.76 -13.43
CA LYS A 2 62.54 -4.68 -12.96
C LYS A 2 61.15 -5.28 -12.73
N TYR A 3 60.66 -5.25 -11.50
CA TYR A 3 59.27 -5.60 -11.21
C TYR A 3 58.38 -4.40 -11.53
N PHE A 4 57.53 -4.52 -12.54
CA PHE A 4 56.43 -3.59 -12.78
C PHE A 4 55.30 -3.93 -11.80
N ALA A 5 55.05 -3.03 -10.85
CA ALA A 5 53.84 -3.07 -10.05
C ALA A 5 52.68 -2.56 -10.91
N HIS A 6 51.78 -3.47 -11.32
CA HIS A 6 50.49 -3.10 -11.91
C HIS A 6 49.63 -2.42 -10.83
N ILE A 7 49.54 -1.09 -10.91
CA ILE A 7 48.56 -0.31 -10.16
C ILE A 7 47.23 -0.47 -10.90
N TYR A 8 46.35 -1.35 -10.42
CA TYR A 8 44.95 -1.31 -10.80
C TYR A 8 44.33 -0.04 -10.20
N PRO A 9 43.70 0.84 -10.98
CA PRO A 9 42.91 1.92 -10.41
C PRO A 9 41.72 1.29 -9.68
N ARG A 10 41.72 1.42 -8.35
CA ARG A 10 40.50 1.20 -7.55
C ARG A 10 39.46 2.17 -8.10
N LEU A 11 38.45 1.65 -8.79
CA LEU A 11 37.21 2.37 -9.02
C LEU A 11 36.73 2.86 -7.65
N ALA A 12 36.74 4.18 -7.47
CA ALA A 12 36.19 4.80 -6.29
C ALA A 12 34.71 4.47 -6.25
N VAL A 13 34.35 3.45 -5.48
CA VAL A 13 32.97 3.22 -5.03
C VAL A 13 32.66 4.42 -4.15
N THR A 14 32.10 5.45 -4.76
CA THR A 14 31.64 6.64 -4.04
C THR A 14 30.66 6.17 -2.97
N ALA A 15 31.02 6.41 -1.70
CA ALA A 15 30.13 6.10 -0.60
C ALA A 15 28.78 6.80 -0.87
N PRO A 16 27.64 6.11 -0.69
CA PRO A 16 26.35 6.72 -0.92
C PRO A 16 26.22 8.00 -0.07
N PRO A 17 25.63 9.06 -0.61
CA PRO A 17 25.49 10.32 0.12
C PRO A 17 24.80 10.08 1.47
N PRO A 18 25.16 10.86 2.51
CA PRO A 18 24.57 10.69 3.81
C PRO A 18 23.05 10.87 3.75
N LEU A 19 22.34 9.89 4.29
CA LEU A 19 20.89 9.87 4.22
C LEU A 19 20.35 10.91 5.21
N THR A 20 19.91 12.04 4.68
CA THR A 20 19.11 12.98 5.47
C THR A 20 17.69 12.43 5.55
N THR A 21 16.99 12.61 6.67
CA THR A 21 15.57 12.23 6.77
C THR A 21 14.71 12.91 5.69
N LYS A 22 15.17 14.03 5.11
CA LYS A 22 14.53 14.67 3.95
C LYS A 22 14.66 13.86 2.65
N SER A 23 15.74 13.09 2.49
CA SER A 23 15.98 12.34 1.25
C SER A 23 15.01 11.17 1.02
N ILE A 24 14.38 10.63 2.07
CA ILE A 24 13.36 9.58 1.91
C ILE A 24 11.96 10.15 1.62
N ASN A 25 11.73 11.45 1.85
CA ASN A 25 10.40 12.04 1.66
C ASN A 25 9.91 11.91 0.22
N GLY A 26 8.60 11.70 0.08
CA GLY A 26 7.92 11.57 -1.21
C GLY A 26 7.33 10.19 -1.43
N GLU A 27 6.73 10.01 -2.62
CA GLU A 27 6.16 8.76 -3.08
C GLU A 27 7.18 7.91 -3.82
N TRP A 28 7.12 6.61 -3.56
CA TRP A 28 8.01 5.59 -4.07
C TRP A 28 7.21 4.42 -4.64
N THR A 29 7.43 4.15 -5.92
CA THR A 29 6.79 3.04 -6.63
C THR A 29 7.61 1.78 -6.49
N LEU A 30 7.01 0.69 -6.04
CA LEU A 30 7.68 -0.61 -5.97
C LEU A 30 8.00 -1.07 -7.40
N ILE A 31 9.22 -1.53 -7.64
CA ILE A 31 9.65 -2.03 -8.96
C ILE A 31 10.19 -3.45 -8.92
N SER A 32 10.64 -3.92 -7.76
CA SER A 32 11.09 -5.30 -7.59
C SER A 32 11.13 -5.68 -6.12
N HIS A 33 11.05 -6.98 -5.87
CA HIS A 33 11.25 -7.57 -4.57
C HIS A 33 11.93 -8.94 -4.71
N LYS A 34 12.65 -9.36 -3.68
CA LYS A 34 13.40 -10.62 -3.65
C LYS A 34 13.24 -11.29 -2.29
N ASP A 35 13.20 -12.62 -2.28
CA ASP A 35 13.16 -13.46 -1.08
C ASP A 35 11.91 -13.17 -0.20
N THR A 36 10.85 -12.65 -0.81
CA THR A 36 9.63 -12.21 -0.10
C THR A 36 8.72 -13.34 0.33
N GLU A 37 8.68 -14.44 -0.41
CA GLU A 37 7.75 -15.54 -0.11
C GLU A 37 8.04 -16.17 1.26
N GLU A 38 9.30 -16.54 1.50
CA GLU A 38 9.73 -17.11 2.79
C GLU A 38 9.57 -16.10 3.94
N TYR A 39 9.91 -14.83 3.68
CA TYR A 39 9.72 -13.77 4.67
C TYR A 39 8.26 -13.61 5.09
N LEU A 40 7.32 -13.62 4.13
CA LEU A 40 5.89 -13.45 4.41
C LEU A 40 5.29 -14.68 5.11
N LYS A 41 5.69 -15.89 4.70
CA LYS A 41 5.31 -17.14 5.39
C LYS A 41 5.70 -17.08 6.87
N GLN A 42 6.92 -16.65 7.16
CA GLN A 42 7.40 -16.56 8.53
C GLN A 42 6.78 -15.41 9.32
N ARG A 43 6.50 -14.29 8.65
CA ARG A 43 5.83 -13.14 9.26
C ARG A 43 4.38 -13.45 9.64
N ASN A 44 3.72 -14.34 8.90
CA ASN A 44 2.36 -14.82 9.14
C ASN A 44 1.35 -13.70 9.47
N ALA A 45 1.38 -12.61 8.70
CA ALA A 45 0.51 -11.46 8.91
C ALA A 45 -0.88 -11.58 8.25
N GLY A 46 -1.11 -12.69 7.52
CA GLY A 46 -2.35 -12.94 6.78
C GLY A 46 -2.36 -12.35 5.37
N ALA A 47 -3.22 -12.93 4.52
CA ALA A 47 -3.26 -12.66 3.08
C ALA A 47 -3.40 -11.18 2.71
N PHE A 48 -4.23 -10.43 3.44
CA PHE A 48 -4.38 -8.99 3.22
C PHE A 48 -3.05 -8.24 3.41
N ASN A 49 -2.39 -8.45 4.55
CA ASN A 49 -1.12 -7.79 4.87
C ASN A 49 0.00 -8.19 3.89
N ASP A 50 -0.02 -9.43 3.41
CA ASP A 50 0.93 -9.94 2.44
C ASP A 50 0.74 -9.30 1.07
N LEU A 51 -0.50 -9.19 0.58
CA LEU A 51 -0.81 -8.48 -0.68
C LEU A 51 -0.45 -6.99 -0.59
N ILE A 52 -0.76 -6.33 0.52
CA ILE A 52 -0.33 -4.94 0.73
C ILE A 52 1.21 -4.83 0.78
N PHE A 53 1.91 -5.82 1.32
CA PHE A 53 3.37 -5.84 1.35
C PHE A 53 3.99 -5.96 -0.05
N LEU A 54 3.37 -6.77 -0.92
CA LEU A 54 3.81 -7.06 -2.27
C LEU A 54 3.45 -5.97 -3.29
N HIS A 55 2.36 -5.25 -3.08
CA HIS A 55 1.84 -4.34 -4.10
C HIS A 55 1.90 -2.86 -3.71
N ALA A 56 2.00 -2.50 -2.43
CA ALA A 56 1.88 -1.08 -2.06
C ALA A 56 3.11 -0.22 -2.42
N ASN A 57 2.83 0.96 -2.97
CA ASN A 57 3.78 2.07 -2.99
C ASN A 57 4.00 2.57 -1.56
N GLN A 58 5.10 3.30 -1.35
CA GLN A 58 5.41 3.92 -0.06
C GLN A 58 5.40 5.44 -0.19
N LEU A 59 4.70 6.10 0.73
CA LEU A 59 4.77 7.54 0.90
C LEU A 59 5.38 7.84 2.27
N PHE A 60 6.53 8.51 2.27
CA PHE A 60 7.20 8.95 3.48
C PHE A 60 7.05 10.45 3.67
N LYS A 61 6.70 10.84 4.90
CA LYS A 61 6.69 12.24 5.34
C LYS A 61 7.48 12.36 6.64
N CYS A 62 8.62 13.06 6.59
CA CYS A 62 9.41 13.44 7.74
C CYS A 62 9.18 14.92 8.05
N GLU A 63 8.46 15.20 9.14
CA GLU A 63 8.17 16.55 9.62
C GLU A 63 8.46 16.62 11.12
N ASN A 64 9.17 17.66 11.58
CA ASN A 64 9.42 17.89 13.02
C ASN A 64 9.95 16.66 13.78
N LYS A 65 10.89 15.91 13.16
CA LYS A 65 11.48 14.66 13.68
C LYS A 65 10.47 13.50 13.86
N LYS A 66 9.26 13.62 13.32
CA LYS A 66 8.27 12.54 13.21
C LYS A 66 8.32 11.96 11.80
N LEU A 67 8.27 10.63 11.73
CA LEU A 67 8.15 9.89 10.48
C LEU A 67 6.73 9.34 10.37
N SER A 68 6.04 9.70 9.28
CA SER A 68 4.87 8.98 8.81
C SER A 68 5.26 8.13 7.61
N GLN A 69 4.93 6.84 7.68
CA GLN A 69 5.06 5.89 6.58
C GLN A 69 3.67 5.42 6.21
N ILE A 70 3.29 5.69 4.97
CA ILE A 70 1.97 5.39 4.45
C ILE A 70 2.15 4.40 3.30
N LYS A 71 1.38 3.31 3.32
CA LYS A 71 1.28 2.39 2.17
C LYS A 71 0.10 2.83 1.32
N ILE A 72 0.33 2.95 0.02
CA ILE A 72 -0.68 3.43 -0.92
C ILE A 72 -0.80 2.51 -2.13
N ILE A 73 -2.03 2.39 -2.63
CA ILE A 73 -2.36 1.74 -3.91
C ILE A 73 -2.97 2.81 -4.79
N GLY A 74 -2.16 3.36 -5.69
CA GLY A 74 -2.55 4.57 -6.40
C GLY A 74 -2.76 5.74 -5.45
N THR A 75 -3.91 6.40 -5.55
CA THR A 75 -4.33 7.46 -4.61
C THR A 75 -4.93 6.95 -3.31
N GLN A 76 -5.10 5.64 -3.14
CA GLN A 76 -5.74 5.07 -1.95
C GLN A 76 -4.72 4.79 -0.85
N LYS A 77 -4.98 5.33 0.34
CA LYS A 77 -4.24 5.00 1.55
C LYS A 77 -4.81 3.71 2.15
N VAL A 78 -4.01 2.65 2.14
CA VAL A 78 -4.40 1.32 2.62
C VAL A 78 -3.80 0.99 3.99
N PHE A 79 -2.77 1.72 4.42
CA PHE A 79 -2.17 1.57 5.75
C PHE A 79 -1.39 2.83 6.13
N GLU A 80 -1.36 3.19 7.42
CA GLU A 80 -0.46 4.22 7.95
C GLU A 80 0.17 3.78 9.26
N ARG A 81 1.49 3.95 9.34
CA ARG A 81 2.24 3.86 10.59
C ARG A 81 2.79 5.24 10.92
N ARG A 82 2.38 5.76 12.08
CA ARG A 82 3.00 6.93 12.71
C ARG A 82 3.90 6.44 13.83
N SER A 83 5.19 6.68 13.73
CA SER A 83 6.11 6.42 14.84
C SER A 83 6.39 7.72 15.58
N SER A 84 5.87 7.85 16.80
CA SER A 84 6.39 8.76 17.84
C SER A 84 7.35 7.98 18.73
N LYS A 85 8.33 8.67 19.34
CA LYS A 85 9.15 8.08 20.40
C LYS A 85 8.21 7.73 21.57
N ASN A 86 8.03 6.44 21.82
CA ASN A 86 7.29 5.82 22.93
C ASN A 86 5.75 5.88 22.82
N VAL A 87 5.11 4.72 22.68
CA VAL A 87 4.05 4.11 23.54
C VAL A 87 3.67 2.73 22.95
N THR A 88 3.63 1.70 23.80
CA THR A 88 3.40 0.24 23.56
C THR A 88 1.91 -0.13 23.39
N SER A 89 1.54 -1.19 22.66
CA SER A 89 1.77 -2.63 22.95
C SER A 89 2.67 -3.40 21.96
N VAL A 90 3.09 -2.73 20.89
CA VAL A 90 4.17 -3.17 19.98
C VAL A 90 5.29 -2.14 20.12
N GLU A 91 6.45 -2.54 20.64
CA GLU A 91 7.60 -1.62 20.74
C GLU A 91 8.20 -1.40 19.36
N SER A 92 7.68 -0.38 18.65
CA SER A 92 8.23 0.08 17.39
C SER A 92 9.16 1.28 17.62
N ASN A 93 10.46 1.06 17.52
CA ASN A 93 11.46 2.11 17.68
C ASN A 93 12.12 2.43 16.33
N THR A 94 12.20 3.71 15.97
CA THR A 94 12.80 4.16 14.69
C THR A 94 13.96 5.12 14.92
N TRP A 95 15.11 4.84 14.31
CA TRP A 95 16.31 5.68 14.41
C TRP A 95 17.15 5.68 13.13
N LEU A 96 18.01 6.68 13.01
CA LEU A 96 18.98 6.79 11.92
C LEU A 96 20.30 6.13 12.36
N ILE A 97 20.79 5.16 11.59
CA ILE A 97 22.06 4.47 11.82
C ILE A 97 22.81 4.33 10.50
N ARG A 98 24.04 4.86 10.43
CA ARG A 98 24.94 4.71 9.26
C ARG A 98 24.24 4.93 7.90
N ASN A 99 23.51 6.04 7.78
CA ASN A 99 22.72 6.41 6.59
C ASN A 99 21.53 5.48 6.27
N LYS A 100 21.02 4.74 7.26
CA LYS A 100 19.81 3.93 7.13
C LYS A 100 18.78 4.37 8.17
N LEU A 101 17.53 4.42 7.76
CA LEU A 101 16.40 4.60 8.68
C LEU A 101 15.91 3.22 9.10
N ARG A 102 16.23 2.84 10.34
CA ARG A 102 15.93 1.52 10.91
C ARG A 102 14.72 1.62 11.82
N THR A 103 13.74 0.76 11.60
CA THR A 103 12.64 0.50 12.54
C THR A 103 12.79 -0.92 13.07
N GLU A 104 12.73 -1.08 14.38
CA GLU A 104 12.65 -2.39 15.04
C GLU A 104 11.29 -2.52 15.72
N ILE A 105 10.69 -3.70 15.59
CA ILE A 105 9.37 -4.05 16.10
C ILE A 105 9.55 -5.37 16.85
N ASN A 106 9.28 -5.36 18.15
CA ASN A 106 9.29 -6.59 18.96
C ASN A 106 7.85 -6.99 19.30
N TYR A 107 7.53 -8.26 19.18
CA TYR A 107 6.22 -8.83 19.53
C TYR A 107 6.32 -10.30 19.93
N ILE A 108 5.28 -10.82 20.56
CA ILE A 108 5.19 -12.20 21.05
C ILE A 108 3.93 -12.84 20.47
N ILE A 109 4.07 -14.03 19.90
CA ILE A 109 2.95 -14.87 19.42
C ILE A 109 3.13 -16.24 20.06
N ASP A 110 2.10 -16.74 20.75
CA ASP A 110 2.09 -18.08 21.37
C ASP A 110 3.36 -18.38 22.20
N GLY A 111 3.85 -17.37 22.93
CA GLY A 111 5.05 -17.45 23.77
C GLY A 111 6.38 -17.37 23.02
N CYS A 112 6.38 -17.34 21.69
CA CYS A 112 7.58 -17.15 20.87
C CYS A 112 7.87 -15.65 20.68
N GLN A 113 9.10 -15.23 20.95
CA GLN A 113 9.55 -13.86 20.74
C GLN A 113 10.01 -13.64 19.30
N PHE A 114 9.47 -12.60 18.68
CA PHE A 114 9.82 -12.17 17.33
C PHE A 114 10.38 -10.75 17.37
N LYS A 115 11.38 -10.53 16.51
CA LYS A 115 11.97 -9.22 16.24
C LYS A 115 11.95 -8.95 14.75
N GLU A 116 11.08 -8.05 14.32
CA GLU A 116 11.05 -7.52 12.97
C GLU A 116 11.93 -6.28 12.86
N ILE A 117 12.67 -6.18 11.76
CA ILE A 117 13.58 -5.06 11.46
C ILE A 117 13.34 -4.60 10.04
N GLU A 118 13.06 -3.31 9.88
CA GLU A 118 12.97 -2.64 8.58
C GLU A 118 14.07 -1.58 8.45
N GLU A 119 15.03 -1.80 7.56
CA GLU A 119 16.04 -0.81 7.21
C GLU A 119 15.71 -0.17 5.86
N ARG A 120 15.64 1.16 5.83
CA ARG A 120 15.42 1.93 4.60
C ARG A 120 16.65 2.74 4.25
N TYR A 121 17.05 2.73 2.98
CA TYR A 121 18.07 3.64 2.47
C TYR A 121 17.87 3.99 1.00
N VAL A 122 18.32 5.17 0.60
CA VAL A 122 18.32 5.65 -0.78
C VAL A 122 19.74 5.55 -1.32
N ASP A 123 19.92 4.87 -2.45
CA ASP A 123 21.23 4.73 -3.08
C ASP A 123 21.61 5.95 -3.93
N HIS A 124 22.81 5.89 -4.54
CA HIS A 124 23.32 6.94 -5.42
C HIS A 124 22.52 7.12 -6.72
N LYS A 125 21.65 6.16 -7.08
CA LYS A 125 20.76 6.21 -8.25
C LYS A 125 19.36 6.70 -7.89
N ASN A 126 19.17 7.23 -6.67
CA ASN A 126 17.87 7.66 -6.15
C ASN A 126 16.83 6.53 -6.14
N MET A 127 17.28 5.32 -5.83
CA MET A 127 16.45 4.14 -5.59
C MET A 127 16.34 3.91 -4.10
N LEU A 128 15.11 3.72 -3.61
CA LEU A 128 14.86 3.37 -2.22
C LEU A 128 14.89 1.85 -2.06
N TYR A 129 15.72 1.39 -1.15
CA TYR A 129 15.77 0.00 -0.71
C TYR A 129 15.11 -0.11 0.66
N ILE A 130 14.24 -1.10 0.79
CA ILE A 130 13.67 -1.51 2.08
C ILE A 130 14.05 -2.96 2.31
N LEU A 131 14.82 -3.16 3.38
CA LEU A 131 15.32 -4.46 3.80
C LEU A 131 14.57 -4.88 5.06
N ASN A 132 13.77 -5.93 4.94
CA ASN A 132 12.98 -6.45 6.04
C ASN A 132 13.59 -7.76 6.54
N ARG A 133 13.73 -7.90 7.86
CA ARG A 133 14.20 -9.12 8.53
C ARG A 133 13.29 -9.47 9.67
N ILE A 134 13.02 -10.75 9.85
CA ILE A 134 12.35 -11.28 11.02
C ILE A 134 13.28 -12.28 11.70
N TYR A 135 13.54 -12.05 12.98
CA TYR A 135 14.30 -12.95 13.84
C TYR A 135 13.35 -13.61 14.80
N TRP A 136 13.52 -14.91 15.01
CA TRP A 136 12.80 -15.65 16.03
C TRP A 136 13.73 -16.65 16.69
N LYS A 137 13.31 -17.13 17.85
CA LYS A 137 14.05 -18.13 18.61
C LYS A 137 13.22 -19.40 18.75
N THR A 138 13.73 -20.51 18.24
CA THR A 138 13.13 -21.83 18.42
C THR A 138 14.10 -22.69 19.22
N GLY A 139 13.82 -22.88 20.52
CA GLY A 139 14.75 -23.55 21.45
C GLY A 139 16.07 -22.81 21.57
N ASN A 140 17.18 -23.44 21.16
CA ASN A 140 18.54 -22.85 21.20
C ASN A 140 19.01 -22.26 19.85
N LYS A 141 18.16 -22.28 18.82
CA LYS A 141 18.51 -21.75 17.49
C LYS A 141 17.92 -20.36 17.28
N HIS A 142 18.70 -19.51 16.62
CA HIS A 142 18.28 -18.20 16.14
C HIS A 142 18.15 -18.30 14.62
N ASP A 143 16.93 -18.19 14.13
CA ASP A 143 16.63 -18.24 12.70
C ASP A 143 16.29 -16.83 12.20
N VAL A 144 16.49 -16.62 10.90
CA VAL A 144 16.23 -15.33 10.25
C VAL A 144 15.66 -15.56 8.85
N ALA A 145 14.62 -14.80 8.53
CA ALA A 145 14.14 -14.63 7.17
C ALA A 145 14.33 -13.17 6.77
N GLU A 146 14.81 -12.94 5.55
CA GLU A 146 15.14 -11.62 5.03
C GLU A 146 14.49 -11.46 3.65
N CYS A 147 13.98 -10.26 3.37
CA CYS A 147 13.60 -9.90 2.02
C CYS A 147 14.01 -8.46 1.70
N THR A 148 14.21 -8.19 0.40
CA THR A 148 14.54 -6.85 -0.10
C THR A 148 13.46 -6.39 -1.05
N ARG A 149 13.03 -5.13 -0.90
CA ARG A 149 12.13 -4.42 -1.81
C ARG A 149 12.82 -3.18 -2.34
N VAL A 150 12.74 -2.96 -3.65
CA VAL A 150 13.36 -1.83 -4.34
C VAL A 150 12.28 -0.96 -4.95
N TYR A 151 12.40 0.35 -4.71
CA TYR A 151 11.45 1.34 -5.15
C TYR A 151 12.15 2.46 -5.93
N LYS A 152 11.41 3.05 -6.86
CA LYS A 152 11.84 4.22 -7.64
C LYS A 152 11.02 5.44 -7.23
N ARG A 153 11.66 6.61 -7.16
CA ARG A 153 10.95 7.89 -6.99
C ARG A 153 10.16 8.19 -8.27
N GLU A 154 8.88 8.54 -8.14
CA GLU A 154 7.93 8.56 -9.26
C GLU A 154 8.42 9.31 -10.52
N LEU A 155 8.29 8.61 -11.66
CA LEU A 155 7.67 9.12 -12.88
C LEU A 155 6.36 8.33 -12.97
N ARG A 156 5.21 9.00 -13.15
CA ARG A 156 3.90 8.35 -13.33
C ARG A 156 4.06 7.19 -14.31
N CYS A 157 3.98 5.95 -13.80
CA CYS A 157 4.09 4.78 -14.66
C CYS A 157 2.94 4.85 -15.68
N LEU A 158 3.20 4.46 -16.93
CA LEU A 158 2.16 4.25 -17.94
C LEU A 158 1.24 3.12 -17.46
N GLN A 159 0.31 3.44 -16.57
CA GLN A 159 -0.71 2.51 -16.11
C GLN A 159 -1.71 2.33 -17.24
N LYS A 160 -2.02 1.07 -17.54
CA LYS A 160 -3.14 0.76 -18.42
C LYS A 160 -4.42 1.35 -17.84
N SER A 161 -5.31 1.77 -18.73
CA SER A 161 -6.58 2.37 -18.34
C SER A 161 -7.45 1.34 -17.62
N ILE A 162 -7.90 1.69 -16.41
CA ILE A 162 -8.85 0.87 -15.66
C ILE A 162 -10.16 0.65 -16.42
N MET A 163 -10.55 1.57 -17.31
CA MET A 163 -11.76 1.47 -18.13
C MET A 163 -11.78 0.20 -18.98
N THR A 164 -10.63 -0.25 -19.45
CA THR A 164 -10.50 -1.47 -20.24
C THR A 164 -10.19 -2.66 -19.35
N GLU A 165 -9.31 -2.48 -18.37
CA GLU A 165 -8.77 -3.59 -17.59
C GLU A 165 -9.70 -4.06 -16.46
N ILE A 166 -10.67 -3.27 -16.00
CA ILE A 166 -11.56 -3.72 -14.92
C ILE A 166 -12.60 -4.75 -15.39
N VAL A 167 -12.86 -4.85 -16.69
CA VAL A 167 -13.84 -5.76 -17.26
C VAL A 167 -13.47 -7.22 -17.00
N GLY A 168 -14.45 -8.01 -16.59
CA GLY A 168 -14.30 -9.42 -16.22
C GLY A 168 -14.87 -9.73 -14.84
N SER A 169 -14.69 -10.99 -14.45
CA SER A 169 -15.11 -11.55 -13.15
C SER A 169 -13.94 -11.56 -12.17
N TRP A 170 -14.20 -11.13 -10.95
CA TRP A 170 -13.19 -10.98 -9.92
C TRP A 170 -13.60 -11.74 -8.66
N ARG A 171 -12.71 -12.61 -8.16
CA ARG A 171 -12.88 -13.38 -6.93
C ARG A 171 -12.15 -12.71 -5.78
N GLN A 172 -12.80 -12.57 -4.63
CA GLN A 172 -12.17 -12.01 -3.44
C GLN A 172 -11.08 -12.94 -2.91
N VAL A 173 -9.89 -12.40 -2.66
CA VAL A 173 -8.75 -13.14 -2.11
C VAL A 173 -8.33 -12.66 -0.72
N ALA A 174 -8.68 -11.44 -0.36
CA ALA A 174 -8.41 -10.89 0.96
C ALA A 174 -9.37 -9.75 1.30
N LYS A 175 -9.65 -9.55 2.59
CA LYS A 175 -10.46 -8.46 3.11
C LYS A 175 -9.96 -8.08 4.51
N ASP A 176 -10.04 -6.80 4.85
CA ASP A 176 -9.69 -6.28 6.18
C ASP A 176 -10.64 -5.13 6.58
N GLY A 177 -10.97 -5.05 7.87
CA GLY A 177 -11.84 -4.02 8.46
C GLY A 177 -13.35 -4.18 8.22
N PHE A 178 -13.80 -5.22 7.53
CA PHE A 178 -15.22 -5.36 7.14
C PHE A 178 -16.17 -5.58 8.32
N GLU A 179 -15.80 -6.42 9.29
CA GLU A 179 -16.64 -6.68 10.46
C GLU A 179 -16.83 -5.42 11.32
N GLU A 180 -15.74 -4.68 11.57
CA GLU A 180 -15.81 -3.38 12.24
C GLU A 180 -16.69 -2.41 11.45
N PHE A 181 -16.53 -2.36 10.13
CA PHE A 181 -17.33 -1.49 9.28
C PHE A 181 -18.83 -1.80 9.39
N ARG A 182 -19.23 -3.07 9.29
CA ARG A 182 -20.64 -3.50 9.41
C ARG A 182 -21.25 -3.21 10.77
N GLN A 183 -20.46 -3.21 11.84
CA GLN A 183 -20.94 -2.87 13.18
C GLN A 183 -21.25 -1.38 13.34
N ASN A 184 -20.62 -0.52 12.55
CA ASN A 184 -20.70 0.94 12.69
C ASN A 184 -21.39 1.64 11.51
N VAL A 185 -21.63 0.93 10.41
CA VAL A 185 -22.20 1.48 9.17
C VAL A 185 -23.32 0.59 8.66
N GLU A 186 -24.51 1.17 8.51
CA GLU A 186 -25.63 0.51 7.84
C GLU A 186 -25.33 0.35 6.34
N MET A 187 -25.44 -0.90 5.86
CA MET A 187 -25.20 -1.31 4.49
C MET A 187 -26.47 -1.92 3.90
N SER A 188 -26.82 -1.53 2.68
CA SER A 188 -27.98 -2.05 1.96
C SER A 188 -27.82 -3.49 1.47
N ALA A 189 -26.58 -3.91 1.14
CA ALA A 189 -26.28 -5.25 0.60
C ALA A 189 -24.92 -5.77 1.13
N PRO A 190 -24.82 -6.17 2.42
CA PRO A 190 -23.58 -6.70 2.99
C PRO A 190 -23.10 -8.00 2.32
N GLU A 191 -24.01 -8.83 1.79
CA GLU A 191 -23.73 -10.09 1.09
C GLU A 191 -22.95 -9.92 -0.23
N ALA A 192 -22.99 -8.71 -0.81
CA ALA A 192 -22.18 -8.36 -1.98
C ALA A 192 -20.67 -8.41 -1.71
N TRP A 193 -20.27 -8.52 -0.44
CA TRP A 193 -18.89 -8.54 0.04
C TRP A 193 -18.49 -9.89 0.65
N ASP A 194 -19.32 -10.92 0.47
CA ASP A 194 -19.01 -12.27 0.88
C ASP A 194 -17.88 -12.85 0.01
N PRO A 195 -17.00 -13.71 0.56
CA PRO A 195 -15.87 -14.28 -0.19
C PRO A 195 -16.27 -15.06 -1.44
N ASP A 196 -17.47 -15.66 -1.42
CA ASP A 196 -18.00 -16.47 -2.52
C ASP A 196 -18.69 -15.62 -3.60
N THR A 197 -18.95 -14.34 -3.33
CA THR A 197 -19.59 -13.43 -4.29
C THR A 197 -18.56 -12.92 -5.29
N LEU A 198 -18.82 -13.20 -6.58
CA LEU A 198 -18.02 -12.64 -7.67
C LEU A 198 -18.39 -11.18 -7.91
N LEU A 199 -17.36 -10.38 -8.17
CA LEU A 199 -17.52 -9.01 -8.60
C LEU A 199 -17.36 -8.96 -10.12
N ASP A 200 -18.45 -8.72 -10.83
CA ASP A 200 -18.48 -8.74 -12.29
C ASP A 200 -18.58 -7.33 -12.87
N PHE A 201 -17.70 -7.04 -13.82
CA PHE A 201 -17.76 -5.80 -14.60
C PHE A 201 -17.91 -6.11 -16.08
N SER A 202 -18.95 -5.57 -16.69
CA SER A 202 -19.08 -5.53 -18.15
C SER A 202 -18.98 -4.09 -18.64
N HIS A 203 -18.57 -3.89 -19.90
CA HIS A 203 -18.60 -2.57 -20.53
C HIS A 203 -19.98 -1.92 -20.45
N ILE A 204 -21.03 -2.72 -20.60
CA ILE A 204 -22.42 -2.29 -20.55
C ILE A 204 -22.80 -1.86 -19.13
N THR A 205 -22.43 -2.64 -18.12
CA THR A 205 -22.68 -2.31 -16.70
C THR A 205 -21.98 -1.03 -16.29
N ILE A 206 -20.69 -0.90 -16.61
CA ILE A 206 -19.92 0.32 -16.30
C ILE A 206 -20.52 1.52 -17.02
N PHE A 207 -20.86 1.38 -18.30
CA PHE A 207 -21.48 2.45 -19.08
C PHE A 207 -22.81 2.89 -18.47
N TYR A 208 -23.68 1.94 -18.11
CA TYR A 208 -24.96 2.25 -17.48
C TYR A 208 -24.78 2.86 -16.09
N GLU A 209 -23.88 2.36 -15.26
CA GLU A 209 -23.60 2.94 -13.93
C GLU A 209 -23.09 4.39 -14.03
N ILE A 210 -22.24 4.68 -15.04
CA ILE A 210 -21.76 6.03 -15.29
C ILE A 210 -22.88 6.93 -15.83
N GLN A 211 -23.71 6.45 -16.76
CA GLN A 211 -24.79 7.26 -17.33
C GLN A 211 -25.99 7.47 -16.40
N MET A 212 -26.30 6.52 -15.52
CA MET A 212 -27.53 6.52 -14.70
C MET A 212 -27.43 7.35 -13.42
N GLN A 213 -26.24 7.82 -13.02
CA GLN A 213 -26.03 8.53 -11.75
C GLN A 213 -25.39 9.91 -11.96
N HIS A 214 -26.03 10.77 -12.76
CA HIS A 214 -25.64 12.16 -12.96
C HIS A 214 -26.78 13.11 -12.60
N LEU A 215 -27.30 12.97 -11.40
CA LEU A 215 -28.27 13.89 -10.82
C LEU A 215 -27.60 14.52 -9.58
N ASP A 216 -27.65 15.85 -9.47
CA ASP A 216 -27.41 16.47 -8.18
C ASP A 216 -28.54 16.13 -7.19
N THR A 217 -28.40 16.58 -5.94
CA THR A 217 -29.42 16.37 -4.89
C THR A 217 -30.79 16.93 -5.27
N ASP A 218 -30.87 17.78 -6.28
CA ASP A 218 -32.08 18.45 -6.76
C ASP A 218 -32.57 17.88 -8.12
N GLY A 219 -31.96 16.81 -8.64
CA GLY A 219 -32.38 16.14 -9.87
C GLY A 219 -31.88 16.78 -11.17
N SER A 220 -30.91 17.70 -11.12
CA SER A 220 -30.35 18.35 -12.31
C SER A 220 -29.15 17.59 -12.89
N VAL A 221 -29.08 17.54 -14.23
CA VAL A 221 -27.95 16.96 -14.97
C VAL A 221 -26.74 17.90 -14.87
N LEU A 222 -25.72 17.49 -14.11
CA LEU A 222 -24.52 18.32 -13.89
C LEU A 222 -23.45 18.13 -14.97
N LYS A 223 -22.81 19.25 -15.36
CA LYS A 223 -21.57 19.29 -16.15
C LYS A 223 -20.35 19.25 -15.23
N PHE A 224 -19.39 18.40 -15.60
CA PHE A 224 -18.42 17.68 -14.77
C PHE A 224 -17.23 18.47 -14.16
N GLU A 225 -16.99 19.74 -14.52
CA GLU A 225 -15.73 20.43 -14.17
C GLU A 225 -15.62 20.95 -12.72
N SER A 226 -16.61 20.69 -11.87
CA SER A 226 -16.77 21.39 -10.57
C SER A 226 -16.99 20.49 -9.34
N ALA A 227 -16.75 19.18 -9.44
CA ALA A 227 -16.93 18.26 -8.30
C ALA A 227 -15.82 18.41 -7.22
N VAL A 228 -16.06 19.29 -6.25
CA VAL A 228 -15.25 19.43 -5.03
C VAL A 228 -15.68 18.37 -4.01
N ILE A 229 -14.72 17.59 -3.50
CA ILE A 229 -14.93 16.66 -2.39
C ILE A 229 -14.99 17.48 -1.08
N SER A 230 -16.19 17.91 -0.69
CA SER A 230 -16.50 18.46 0.64
C SER A 230 -17.16 17.41 1.55
N GLY A 231 -17.26 17.70 2.85
CA GLY A 231 -17.85 16.82 3.86
C GLY A 231 -19.33 16.47 3.66
N GLU A 232 -20.03 17.20 2.79
CA GLU A 232 -21.33 16.81 2.24
C GLU A 232 -21.12 16.31 0.80
N PRO A 233 -21.47 15.04 0.48
CA PRO A 233 -21.38 14.54 -0.88
C PRO A 233 -22.40 15.26 -1.75
N LYS A 234 -21.95 16.21 -2.58
CA LYS A 234 -22.80 16.94 -3.55
C LYS A 234 -23.24 16.07 -4.75
N TYR A 235 -22.98 14.77 -4.70
CA TYR A 235 -23.06 13.87 -5.85
C TYR A 235 -23.26 12.43 -5.37
N ALA A 236 -24.19 11.73 -6.02
CA ALA A 236 -24.26 10.28 -6.02
C ALA A 236 -23.99 9.79 -7.44
N GLY A 237 -23.00 8.92 -7.60
CA GLY A 237 -22.80 8.20 -8.83
C GLY A 237 -21.48 7.48 -9.03
N THR A 238 -21.33 6.85 -10.20
CA THR A 238 -20.14 6.08 -10.59
C THR A 238 -19.37 6.78 -11.71
N PHE A 239 -18.05 6.91 -11.61
CA PHE A 239 -17.20 7.66 -12.56
C PHE A 239 -15.73 7.24 -12.54
N PHE A 240 -15.00 7.59 -13.60
CA PHE A 240 -13.54 7.42 -13.64
C PHE A 240 -12.81 8.63 -13.05
N TYR A 241 -11.87 8.38 -12.15
CA TYR A 241 -11.02 9.42 -11.55
C TYR A 241 -9.65 8.85 -11.21
N ASP A 242 -8.58 9.51 -11.65
CA ASP A 242 -7.18 9.11 -11.40
C ASP A 242 -6.93 7.60 -11.63
N ASN A 243 -7.30 7.13 -12.84
CA ASN A 243 -7.22 5.72 -13.24
C ASN A 243 -7.88 4.74 -12.24
N SER A 244 -8.97 5.18 -11.60
CA SER A 244 -9.80 4.41 -10.67
C SER A 244 -11.27 4.53 -11.06
N LEU A 245 -12.08 3.52 -10.74
CA LEU A 245 -13.54 3.56 -10.86
C LEU A 245 -14.11 3.88 -9.47
N VAL A 246 -14.74 5.03 -9.33
CA VAL A 246 -15.24 5.58 -8.07
C VAL A 246 -16.74 5.56 -8.09
N THR A 247 -17.36 4.98 -7.07
CA THR A 247 -18.80 5.09 -6.79
C THR A 247 -18.99 5.89 -5.50
N VAL A 248 -19.86 6.89 -5.51
CA VAL A 248 -20.30 7.62 -4.32
C VAL A 248 -21.81 7.45 -4.22
N ASP A 249 -22.32 7.01 -3.08
CA ASP A 249 -23.76 6.90 -2.85
C ASP A 249 -24.05 7.01 -1.35
N GLN A 250 -25.03 7.82 -0.96
CA GLN A 250 -25.46 8.00 0.44
C GLN A 250 -24.30 8.19 1.46
N GLY A 251 -23.29 8.99 1.10
CA GLY A 251 -22.10 9.23 1.94
C GLY A 251 -21.11 8.05 2.02
N MET A 252 -21.38 6.95 1.34
CA MET A 252 -20.44 5.86 1.09
C MET A 252 -19.64 6.15 -0.17
N ARG A 253 -18.33 5.91 -0.12
CA ARG A 253 -17.43 6.01 -1.26
C ARG A 253 -16.72 4.68 -1.46
N ILE A 254 -16.90 4.09 -2.64
CA ILE A 254 -16.21 2.88 -3.08
C ILE A 254 -15.21 3.27 -4.17
N VAL A 255 -13.94 2.95 -3.97
CA VAL A 255 -12.87 3.22 -4.95
C VAL A 255 -12.27 1.89 -5.40
N ARG A 256 -12.38 1.61 -6.69
CA ARG A 256 -11.85 0.41 -7.33
C ARG A 256 -10.62 0.79 -8.15
N ARG A 257 -9.50 0.11 -7.91
CA ARG A 257 -8.24 0.37 -8.60
C ARG A 257 -7.50 -0.92 -8.93
N LEU A 258 -6.96 -0.98 -10.15
CA LEU A 258 -6.10 -2.07 -10.56
C LEU A 258 -4.63 -1.78 -10.30
N LYS A 259 -3.93 -2.78 -9.80
CA LYS A 259 -2.47 -2.78 -9.68
C LYS A 259 -1.95 -4.20 -9.71
N ASP A 260 -0.95 -4.47 -10.55
CA ASP A 260 -0.29 -5.77 -10.66
C ASP A 260 -1.28 -6.94 -10.77
N ASP A 261 -2.27 -6.81 -11.67
CA ASP A 261 -3.34 -7.80 -11.91
C ASP A 261 -4.25 -8.11 -10.69
N LYS A 262 -4.26 -7.22 -9.69
CA LYS A 262 -5.14 -7.27 -8.54
C LYS A 262 -6.08 -6.07 -8.54
N LEU A 263 -7.34 -6.31 -8.18
CA LEU A 263 -8.34 -5.27 -8.01
C LEU A 263 -8.47 -4.94 -6.54
N PHE A 264 -8.09 -3.72 -6.19
CA PHE A 264 -8.21 -3.16 -4.84
C PHE A 264 -9.49 -2.35 -4.75
N VAL A 265 -10.36 -2.72 -3.82
CA VAL A 265 -11.63 -2.06 -3.56
C VAL A 265 -11.61 -1.52 -2.14
N THR A 266 -11.56 -0.20 -2.00
CA THR A 266 -11.71 0.46 -0.69
C THR A 266 -13.12 1.02 -0.59
N CYS A 267 -13.80 0.70 0.51
CA CYS A 267 -15.07 1.30 0.86
C CYS A 267 -14.89 2.17 2.11
N ARG A 268 -15.43 3.39 2.10
CA ARG A 268 -15.39 4.32 3.23
C ARG A 268 -16.75 4.99 3.42
N LYS A 269 -17.17 5.12 4.67
CA LYS A 269 -18.31 5.95 5.10
C LYS A 269 -17.98 6.52 6.47
N ASN A 270 -18.08 7.84 6.61
CA ASN A 270 -17.60 8.57 7.80
C ASN A 270 -16.10 8.28 8.09
N GLU A 271 -15.77 7.94 9.34
CA GLU A 271 -14.42 7.54 9.77
C GLU A 271 -14.14 6.04 9.60
N HIS A 272 -15.14 5.25 9.22
CA HIS A 272 -15.00 3.80 9.04
C HIS A 272 -14.65 3.48 7.59
N TYR A 273 -13.78 2.50 7.41
CA TYR A 273 -13.42 1.98 6.10
C TYR A 273 -13.09 0.50 6.18
N PHE A 274 -13.22 -0.18 5.05
CA PHE A 274 -12.69 -1.52 4.86
C PHE A 274 -12.09 -1.63 3.46
N VAL A 275 -11.24 -2.63 3.27
CA VAL A 275 -10.58 -2.89 1.99
C VAL A 275 -10.77 -4.35 1.63
N ALA A 276 -11.10 -4.61 0.37
CA ALA A 276 -11.12 -5.93 -0.22
C ALA A 276 -10.19 -5.97 -1.44
N ILE A 277 -9.57 -7.13 -1.65
CA ILE A 277 -8.66 -7.39 -2.76
C ILE A 277 -9.19 -8.58 -3.53
N TYR A 278 -9.22 -8.44 -4.85
CA TYR A 278 -9.72 -9.47 -5.75
C TYR A 278 -8.66 -9.83 -6.80
N GLU A 279 -8.78 -11.04 -7.32
CA GLU A 279 -8.04 -11.52 -8.48
C GLU A 279 -9.01 -11.90 -9.61
N ARG A 280 -8.54 -11.79 -10.85
CA ARG A 280 -9.35 -12.14 -12.01
C ARG A 280 -9.55 -13.66 -12.07
N CYS A 281 -10.78 -14.08 -12.40
CA CYS A 281 -11.13 -15.49 -12.62
C CYS A 281 -10.61 -16.01 -13.97
#